data_AF-A0A7X3Y7L6-F1
#
_entry.id   AF-A0A7X3Y7L6-F1
#
_cell.length_a   1.000
_cell.length_b   1.000
_cell.length_c   1.000
_cell.angle_alpha   90.00
_cell.angle_beta   90.00
_cell.angle_gamma   90.00
#
_symmetry.space_group_name_H-M   'P 1'
#
loop_
_entity.id
_entity.type
_entity.pdbx_description
1 polymer ?
#
loop_
_entity_poly.entity_id
_entity_poly.type
_entity_poly.pdbx_seq_one_letter_code
_entity_poly.pdbx_strand_id
1 'polypeptide(L)'
;MKVAALSGGVGGAKLAEGLMRTGADLTVIANTGDDFEHLGLSISPDIDSLVYALSGLADRERGWGRANESWSFMAAVGALGGETWFNLGDLDLAMHVLRSGRLAAGEPLSVVTAAFLGRLGVAARVIPATDQRLRTLVETESGRLAFQHYFVRERTAP
;
A
#
# COMPACT_ATOMS: atom_id res chain seq x y z
N MET A 1 20.30 -13.56 13.09
CA MET A 1 19.04 -13.63 13.87
C MET A 1 17.88 -13.57 12.90
N LYS A 2 16.85 -14.41 13.04
CA LYS A 2 15.64 -14.36 12.21
C LYS A 2 14.54 -13.61 12.94
N VAL A 3 13.90 -12.66 12.28
CA VAL A 3 12.84 -11.83 12.86
C VAL A 3 11.62 -11.86 11.95
N ALA A 4 10.45 -12.12 12.55
CA ALA A 4 9.17 -11.96 11.89
C ALA A 4 8.41 -10.80 12.54
N ALA A 5 7.92 -9.86 11.74
CA ALA A 5 7.14 -8.72 12.21
C ALA A 5 5.79 -8.66 11.50
N LEU A 6 4.71 -8.46 12.26
CA LEU A 6 3.42 -8.08 11.70
C LEU A 6 3.42 -6.57 11.49
N SER A 7 2.97 -6.11 10.33
CA SER A 7 2.99 -4.68 9.99
C SER A 7 1.68 -4.23 9.36
N GLY A 8 1.19 -3.09 9.84
CA GLY A 8 0.12 -2.30 9.23
C GLY A 8 0.42 -0.82 9.37
N GLY A 9 -0.01 -0.03 8.39
CA GLY A 9 0.21 1.41 8.29
C GLY A 9 1.67 1.86 8.25
N VAL A 10 1.83 3.18 8.28
CA VAL A 10 3.13 3.87 8.28
C VAL A 10 3.97 3.50 9.51
N GLY A 11 3.34 3.28 10.67
CA GLY A 11 4.03 2.91 11.91
C GLY A 11 4.74 1.56 11.80
N GLY A 12 4.06 0.55 11.26
CA GLY A 12 4.65 -0.76 11.00
C GLY A 12 5.81 -0.69 10.00
N ALA A 13 5.66 0.13 8.95
CA ALA A 13 6.72 0.33 7.96
C ALA A 13 7.98 0.96 8.57
N LYS A 14 7.84 1.97 9.44
CA LYS A 14 8.96 2.58 10.17
C LYS A 14 9.65 1.59 11.12
N LEU A 15 8.89 0.75 11.82
CA LEU A 15 9.45 -0.31 12.66
C LEU A 15 10.25 -1.31 11.81
N ALA A 16 9.70 -1.75 10.69
CA ALA A 16 10.36 -2.68 9.78
C ALA A 16 11.67 -2.09 9.22
N GLU A 17 11.68 -0.81 8.85
CA GLU A 17 12.89 -0.11 8.42
C GLU A 17 13.97 -0.11 9.52
N GLY A 18 13.58 0.17 10.77
CA GLY A 18 14.48 0.10 11.93
C GLY A 18 15.05 -1.31 12.16
N LEU A 19 14.19 -2.34 12.10
CA LEU A 19 14.60 -3.73 12.24
C LEU A 19 15.55 -4.17 11.13
N MET A 20 15.30 -3.77 9.88
CA MET A 20 16.17 -4.09 8.74
C MET A 20 17.59 -3.54 8.95
N ARG A 21 17.73 -2.34 9.52
CA ARG A 21 19.03 -1.71 9.80
C ARG A 21 19.85 -2.43 10.87
N THR A 22 19.24 -3.30 11.67
CA THR A 22 19.98 -4.14 12.64
C THR A 22 20.78 -5.27 11.98
N GLY A 23 20.54 -5.52 10.68
CA GLY A 23 21.14 -6.66 9.96
C GLY A 23 20.44 -8.00 10.21
N ALA A 24 19.24 -7.99 10.80
CA ALA A 24 18.43 -9.18 10.98
C ALA A 24 17.93 -9.74 9.63
N ASP A 25 17.79 -11.07 9.56
CA ASP A 25 17.06 -11.75 8.48
C ASP A 25 15.56 -11.52 8.74
N LEU A 26 15.03 -10.44 8.15
CA LEU A 26 13.71 -9.89 8.44
C LEU A 26 12.67 -10.39 7.43
N THR A 27 11.58 -10.96 7.96
CA THR A 27 10.32 -11.16 7.25
C THR A 27 9.24 -10.28 7.84
N VAL A 28 8.58 -9.50 7.01
CA VAL A 28 7.43 -8.67 7.38
C VAL A 28 6.16 -9.27 6.78
N ILE A 29 5.16 -9.48 7.62
CA ILE A 29 3.83 -9.96 7.23
C ILE A 29 2.93 -8.74 7.21
N ALA A 30 2.58 -8.28 6.01
CA ALA A 30 1.84 -7.07 5.79
C ALA A 30 0.32 -7.30 5.88
N ASN A 31 -0.38 -6.43 6.58
CA ASN A 31 -1.83 -6.35 6.53
C ASN A 31 -2.31 -6.17 5.09
N THR A 32 -3.41 -6.85 4.75
CA THR A 32 -4.12 -6.76 3.47
C THR A 32 -5.55 -6.29 3.64
N GLY A 33 -6.02 -6.07 4.88
CA GLY A 33 -7.40 -5.63 5.14
C GLY A 33 -7.71 -4.25 4.60
N ASP A 34 -6.67 -3.46 4.34
CA ASP A 34 -6.77 -2.10 3.81
C ASP A 34 -6.71 -2.09 2.27
N ASP A 35 -6.56 -3.25 1.63
CA ASP A 35 -6.50 -3.37 0.17
C ASP A 35 -7.87 -3.09 -0.46
N PHE A 36 -7.86 -2.36 -1.56
CA PHE A 36 -9.08 -1.95 -2.26
C PHE A 36 -8.81 -1.70 -3.75
N GLU A 37 -9.89 -1.51 -4.52
CA GLU A 37 -9.77 -0.99 -5.88
C GLU A 37 -10.18 0.48 -5.93
N HIS A 38 -9.46 1.27 -6.70
CA HIS A 38 -9.81 2.64 -7.04
C HIS A 38 -9.43 2.91 -8.50
N LEU A 39 -10.34 3.52 -9.26
CA LEU A 39 -10.15 3.76 -10.70
C LEU A 39 -9.79 2.47 -11.49
N GLY A 40 -10.28 1.31 -11.03
CA GLY A 40 -9.98 0.00 -11.61
C GLY A 40 -8.60 -0.57 -11.25
N LEU A 41 -7.84 0.09 -10.37
CA LEU A 41 -6.50 -0.30 -9.95
C LEU A 41 -6.52 -0.92 -8.56
N SER A 42 -5.75 -1.99 -8.37
CA SER A 42 -5.50 -2.64 -7.08
C SER A 42 -4.50 -1.83 -6.25
N ILE A 43 -4.93 -1.39 -5.08
CA ILE A 43 -4.12 -0.61 -4.14
C ILE A 43 -3.95 -1.43 -2.85
N SER A 44 -2.71 -1.47 -2.34
CA SER A 44 -2.37 -2.21 -1.13
C SER A 44 -1.58 -1.31 -0.17
N PRO A 45 -2.24 -0.38 0.54
CA PRO A 45 -1.59 0.75 1.22
C PRO A 45 -0.49 0.36 2.21
N ASP A 46 -0.68 -0.73 2.95
CA ASP A 46 0.27 -1.20 3.96
C ASP A 46 1.49 -1.87 3.33
N ILE A 47 1.29 -2.61 2.23
CA ILE A 47 2.39 -3.16 1.42
C ILE A 47 3.15 -2.01 0.76
N ASP A 48 2.45 -1.03 0.19
CA ASP A 48 3.05 0.11 -0.52
C ASP A 48 3.89 0.95 0.45
N SER A 49 3.38 1.19 1.67
CA SER A 49 4.13 1.85 2.74
C SER A 49 5.41 1.09 3.10
N LEU A 50 5.37 -0.25 3.16
CA LEU A 50 6.55 -1.08 3.41
C LEU A 50 7.54 -1.01 2.24
N VAL A 51 7.07 -1.09 1.00
CA VAL A 51 7.90 -0.95 -0.19
C VAL A 51 8.67 0.37 -0.12
N TYR A 52 7.97 1.48 0.14
CA TYR A 52 8.58 2.81 0.19
C TYR A 52 9.55 3.00 1.35
N ALA A 53 9.20 2.54 2.56
CA ALA A 53 10.08 2.67 3.70
C ALA A 53 11.37 1.85 3.51
N LEU A 54 11.24 0.60 3.06
CA LEU A 54 12.37 -0.32 2.96
C LEU A 54 13.26 -0.03 1.74
N SER A 55 12.71 0.55 0.66
CA SER A 55 13.49 0.96 -0.51
C SER A 55 14.06 2.38 -0.41
N GLY A 56 13.81 3.10 0.70
CA GLY A 56 14.23 4.49 0.87
C GLY A 56 13.48 5.50 -0.01
N LEU A 57 12.29 5.15 -0.50
CA LEU A 57 11.46 6.00 -1.37
C LEU A 57 10.31 6.70 -0.63
N ALA A 58 10.14 6.44 0.67
CA ALA A 58 9.09 7.06 1.48
C ALA A 58 9.25 8.58 1.57
N ASP A 59 8.13 9.30 1.48
CA ASP A 59 8.07 10.73 1.75
C ASP A 59 8.17 10.98 3.27
N ARG A 60 9.32 11.49 3.69
CA ARG A 60 9.59 11.77 5.11
C ARG A 60 9.01 13.10 5.58
N GLU A 61 8.78 14.04 4.67
CA GLU A 61 8.24 15.37 5.00
C GLU A 61 6.73 15.29 5.18
N ARG A 62 6.03 14.70 4.21
CA ARG A 62 4.58 14.47 4.29
C ARG A 62 4.23 13.36 5.27
N GLY A 63 5.17 12.45 5.52
CA GLY A 63 5.02 11.34 6.47
C GLY A 63 4.25 10.13 5.94
N TRP A 64 3.78 10.17 4.69
CA TRP A 64 3.09 9.07 4.00
C TRP A 64 3.29 9.13 2.49
N GLY A 65 3.15 7.98 1.83
CA GLY A 65 3.32 7.82 0.39
C GLY A 65 4.79 7.93 -0.05
N ARG A 66 4.97 8.11 -1.34
CA ARG A 66 6.29 8.17 -1.99
C ARG A 66 6.81 9.60 -2.11
N ALA A 67 8.11 9.79 -1.93
CA ALA A 67 8.78 11.06 -2.14
C ALA A 67 8.83 11.45 -3.63
N ASN A 68 8.92 12.76 -3.90
CA ASN A 68 9.03 13.33 -5.25
C ASN A 68 7.83 12.99 -6.16
N GLU A 69 6.63 12.96 -5.57
CA GLU A 69 5.40 12.77 -6.32
C GLU A 69 4.92 14.05 -7.00
N SER A 70 4.30 13.87 -8.16
CA SER A 70 3.41 14.86 -8.78
C SER A 70 1.99 14.31 -8.82
N TRP A 71 1.03 15.20 -9.09
CA TRP A 71 -0.41 14.92 -9.00
C TRP A 71 -1.13 15.22 -10.31
N SER A 72 -0.42 15.14 -11.43
CA SER A 72 -0.98 15.49 -12.74
C SER A 72 -2.06 14.51 -13.17
N PHE A 73 -1.89 13.21 -12.86
CA PHE A 73 -2.90 12.20 -13.11
C PHE A 73 -4.22 12.52 -12.40
N MET A 74 -4.19 12.74 -11.08
CA MET A 74 -5.41 13.01 -10.31
C MET A 74 -6.06 14.33 -10.68
N ALA A 75 -5.28 15.35 -11.07
CA ALA A 75 -5.83 16.59 -11.61
C ALA A 75 -6.61 16.35 -12.92
N ALA A 76 -6.06 15.53 -13.83
CA ALA A 76 -6.74 15.16 -15.06
C ALA A 76 -7.98 14.30 -14.81
N VAL A 77 -7.92 13.33 -13.88
CA VAL A 77 -9.08 12.53 -13.45
C VAL A 77 -10.21 13.43 -12.96
N GLY A 78 -9.88 14.40 -12.09
CA GLY A 78 -10.87 15.38 -11.60
C GLY A 78 -11.48 16.23 -12.71
N ALA A 79 -10.67 16.69 -13.66
CA ALA A 79 -11.15 17.47 -14.81
C ALA A 79 -12.12 16.67 -15.71
N LEU A 80 -12.01 15.33 -15.73
CA LEU A 80 -12.90 14.43 -16.45
C LEU A 80 -14.09 13.93 -15.61
N GLY A 81 -14.24 14.39 -14.37
CA GLY A 81 -15.34 14.01 -13.48
C GLY A 81 -15.16 12.64 -12.79
N GLY A 82 -13.94 12.12 -12.73
CA GLY A 82 -13.63 10.89 -12.00
C GLY A 82 -13.58 11.08 -10.48
N GLU A 83 -13.43 9.98 -9.75
CA GLU A 83 -13.30 10.00 -8.30
C GLU A 83 -11.94 10.57 -7.85
N THR A 84 -11.96 11.51 -6.90
CA THR A 84 -10.74 12.17 -6.37
C THR A 84 -10.61 12.08 -4.85
N TRP A 85 -11.43 11.24 -4.21
CA TRP A 85 -11.42 11.08 -2.75
C TRP A 85 -10.16 10.35 -2.23
N PHE A 86 -9.48 9.59 -3.09
CA PHE A 86 -8.19 8.97 -2.81
C PHE A 86 -7.16 9.48 -3.82
N ASN A 87 -6.03 9.98 -3.33
CA ASN A 87 -5.04 10.62 -4.19
C ASN A 87 -3.97 9.60 -4.61
N LEU A 88 -3.78 9.41 -5.92
CA LEU A 88 -2.73 8.58 -6.50
C LEU A 88 -1.62 9.45 -7.08
N GLY A 89 -0.40 9.25 -6.58
CA GLY A 89 0.78 9.93 -7.13
C GLY A 89 1.14 9.37 -8.51
N ASP A 90 1.74 10.20 -9.36
CA ASP A 90 2.14 9.81 -10.72
C ASP A 90 3.19 8.67 -10.72
N LEU A 91 4.10 8.64 -9.73
CA LEU A 91 5.09 7.56 -9.60
C LEU A 91 4.49 6.32 -8.93
N ASP A 92 3.61 6.48 -7.94
CA ASP A 92 2.85 5.43 -7.26
C ASP A 92 1.98 4.64 -8.25
N LEU A 93 1.39 5.36 -9.22
CA LEU A 93 0.55 4.80 -10.27
C LEU A 93 1.22 3.66 -11.03
N ALA A 94 2.53 3.75 -11.27
CA ALA A 94 3.28 2.69 -11.94
C ALA A 94 3.18 1.35 -11.20
N MET A 95 3.26 1.38 -9.86
CA MET A 95 3.14 0.19 -9.03
C MET A 95 1.71 -0.36 -9.07
N HIS A 96 0.70 0.49 -8.98
CA HIS A 96 -0.71 0.07 -9.03
C HIS A 96 -1.09 -0.52 -10.39
N VAL A 97 -0.67 0.09 -11.49
CA VAL A 97 -0.92 -0.40 -12.86
C VAL A 97 -0.26 -1.77 -13.06
N LEU A 98 1.02 -1.89 -12.71
CA LEU A 98 1.75 -3.16 -12.87
C LEU A 98 1.19 -4.26 -11.95
N ARG A 99 0.82 -3.92 -10.71
CA ARG A 99 0.17 -4.86 -9.79
C ARG A 99 -1.15 -5.35 -10.38
N SER A 100 -2.01 -4.43 -10.79
CA SER A 100 -3.33 -4.74 -11.33
C SER A 100 -3.25 -5.67 -12.53
N GLY A 101 -2.35 -5.38 -13.48
CA GLY A 101 -2.15 -6.22 -14.66
C GLY A 101 -1.68 -7.63 -14.31
N ARG A 102 -0.76 -7.78 -13.34
CA ARG A 102 -0.24 -9.09 -12.92
C ARG A 102 -1.26 -9.90 -12.13
N LEU A 103 -2.00 -9.26 -11.23
CA LEU A 103 -3.11 -9.90 -10.51
C LEU A 103 -4.21 -10.36 -11.48
N ALA A 104 -4.54 -9.54 -12.48
CA ALA A 104 -5.50 -9.91 -13.53
C ALA A 104 -5.01 -11.09 -14.38
N ALA A 105 -3.69 -11.25 -14.53
CA ALA A 105 -3.07 -12.41 -15.18
C ALA A 105 -3.01 -13.66 -14.27
N GLY A 106 -3.53 -13.60 -13.04
CA GLY A 106 -3.57 -14.71 -12.09
C GLY A 106 -2.32 -14.88 -11.23
N GLU A 107 -1.38 -13.93 -11.26
CA GLU A 107 -0.25 -13.96 -10.33
C GLU A 107 -0.72 -13.64 -8.90
N PRO A 108 -0.26 -14.37 -7.87
CA PRO A 108 -0.61 -14.08 -6.49
C PRO A 108 0.07 -12.79 -5.98
N LEU A 109 -0.58 -12.09 -5.06
CA LEU A 109 -0.11 -10.81 -4.51
C LEU A 109 1.29 -10.92 -3.88
N SER A 110 1.62 -12.06 -3.28
CA SER A 110 2.91 -12.40 -2.69
C SER A 110 4.04 -12.39 -3.73
N VAL A 111 3.78 -12.97 -4.92
CA VAL A 111 4.74 -13.00 -6.03
C VAL A 111 4.91 -11.62 -6.64
N VAL A 112 3.82 -10.86 -6.78
CA VAL A 112 3.89 -9.47 -7.28
C VAL A 112 4.70 -8.60 -6.33
N THR A 113 4.40 -8.66 -5.03
CA THR A 113 5.08 -7.90 -3.96
C THR A 113 6.57 -8.24 -3.90
N ALA A 114 6.93 -9.52 -3.87
CA ALA A 114 8.33 -9.95 -3.84
C ALA A 114 9.11 -9.46 -5.07
N ALA A 115 8.48 -9.49 -6.25
CA ALA A 115 9.10 -9.04 -7.49
C ALA A 115 9.30 -7.51 -7.58
N PHE A 116 8.49 -6.71 -6.89
CA PHE A 116 8.71 -5.26 -6.78
C PHE A 116 9.85 -4.94 -5.82
N LEU A 117 9.87 -5.56 -4.64
CA LEU A 117 10.94 -5.39 -3.65
C LEU A 117 12.31 -5.80 -4.21
N GLY A 118 12.36 -6.93 -4.94
CA GLY A 118 13.58 -7.38 -5.60
C GLY A 118 14.11 -6.38 -6.63
N ARG A 119 13.24 -5.75 -7.42
CA ARG A 119 13.64 -4.70 -8.38
C ARG A 119 14.12 -3.42 -7.71
N LEU A 120 13.66 -3.15 -6.50
CA LEU A 120 14.06 -2.01 -5.68
C LEU A 120 15.27 -2.32 -4.77
N GLY A 121 15.85 -3.52 -4.87
CA GLY A 121 17.04 -3.89 -4.09
C GLY A 121 16.77 -4.07 -2.59
N VAL A 122 15.53 -4.32 -2.19
CA VAL A 122 15.17 -4.52 -0.77
C VAL A 122 15.53 -5.93 -0.33
N ALA A 123 16.34 -6.04 0.73
CA ALA A 123 16.80 -7.31 1.27
C ALA A 123 15.77 -8.00 2.19
N ALA A 124 14.91 -7.22 2.87
CA ALA A 124 13.86 -7.76 3.72
C ALA A 124 12.79 -8.47 2.89
N ARG A 125 12.26 -9.58 3.40
CA ARG A 125 11.13 -10.28 2.78
C ARG A 125 9.84 -9.63 3.25
N VAL A 126 8.99 -9.17 2.33
CA VAL A 126 7.63 -8.76 2.67
C VAL A 126 6.67 -9.76 2.03
N ILE A 127 5.77 -10.31 2.83
CA ILE A 127 4.69 -11.18 2.37
C ILE A 127 3.35 -10.57 2.79
N PRO A 128 2.33 -10.57 1.92
CA PRO A 128 0.98 -10.23 2.34
C PRO A 128 0.49 -11.29 3.34
N ALA A 129 -0.38 -10.88 4.28
CA ALA A 129 -1.01 -11.81 5.23
C ALA A 129 -1.83 -12.91 4.53
N THR A 130 -2.30 -12.65 3.31
CA THR A 130 -2.97 -13.61 2.44
C THR A 130 -2.84 -13.18 0.98
N ASP A 131 -2.84 -14.14 0.05
CA ASP A 131 -2.97 -13.88 -1.40
C ASP A 131 -4.44 -13.76 -1.84
N GLN A 132 -5.38 -14.10 -0.95
CA GLN A 132 -6.80 -13.97 -1.20
C GLN A 132 -7.29 -12.56 -0.91
N ARG A 133 -8.44 -12.21 -1.48
CA ARG A 133 -9.12 -10.95 -1.18
C ARG A 133 -9.61 -10.94 0.26
N LEU A 134 -9.07 -10.02 1.07
CA LEU A 134 -9.48 -9.75 2.44
C LEU A 134 -9.67 -8.25 2.59
N ARG A 135 -10.79 -7.80 3.17
CA ARG A 135 -11.09 -6.38 3.36
C ARG A 135 -11.74 -6.09 4.69
N THR A 136 -11.22 -5.08 5.36
CA THR A 136 -11.77 -4.54 6.61
C THR A 136 -13.01 -3.70 6.28
N LEU A 137 -14.11 -4.02 6.96
CA LEU A 137 -15.34 -3.25 6.92
C LEU A 137 -15.59 -2.62 8.29
N VAL A 138 -16.17 -1.42 8.29
CA VAL A 138 -16.57 -0.68 9.48
C VAL A 138 -18.08 -0.63 9.51
N GLU A 139 -18.69 -1.05 10.63
CA GLU A 139 -20.12 -0.86 10.86
C GLU A 139 -20.34 0.55 11.43
N THR A 140 -21.14 1.36 10.73
CA THR A 140 -21.54 2.70 11.18
C THR A 140 -23.05 2.80 11.25
N GLU A 141 -23.57 3.90 11.82
CA GLU A 141 -25.01 4.18 11.87
C GLU A 141 -25.63 4.31 10.47
N SER A 142 -24.83 4.77 9.50
CA SER A 142 -25.21 4.92 8.09
C SER A 142 -25.05 3.62 7.28
N GLY A 143 -24.55 2.54 7.90
CA GLY A 143 -24.38 1.22 7.28
C GLY A 143 -22.93 0.74 7.28
N ARG A 144 -22.66 -0.33 6.53
CA ARG A 144 -21.31 -0.91 6.41
C ARG A 144 -20.49 -0.15 5.38
N LEU A 145 -19.31 0.32 5.76
CA LEU A 145 -18.35 1.01 4.88
C LEU A 145 -17.05 0.21 4.74
N ALA A 146 -16.42 0.29 3.57
CA ALA A 146 -15.03 -0.14 3.43
C ALA A 146 -14.13 0.76 4.28
N PHE A 147 -13.10 0.19 4.92
CA PHE A 147 -12.23 0.94 5.84
C PHE A 147 -11.67 2.22 5.21
N GLN A 148 -11.17 2.18 3.95
CA GLN A 148 -10.63 3.37 3.29
C GLN A 148 -11.70 4.43 2.97
N HIS A 149 -12.95 4.04 2.70
CA HIS A 149 -14.03 5.03 2.57
C HIS A 149 -14.30 5.70 3.91
N TYR A 150 -14.43 4.94 4.99
CA TYR A 150 -14.63 5.51 6.32
C TYR A 150 -13.45 6.41 6.74
N PHE A 151 -12.23 5.92 6.58
CA PHE A 151 -11.03 6.58 7.10
C PHE A 151 -10.60 7.78 6.25
N VAL A 152 -10.58 7.66 4.91
CA VAL A 152 -10.07 8.70 4.00
C VAL A 152 -11.18 9.60 3.49
N ARG A 153 -12.23 9.02 2.91
CA ARG A 153 -13.31 9.79 2.27
C ARG A 153 -14.19 10.49 3.30
N GLU A 154 -14.70 9.75 4.29
CA GLU A 154 -15.59 10.29 5.33
C GLU A 154 -14.80 10.89 6.52
N ARG A 155 -13.46 10.77 6.52
CA ARG A 155 -12.58 11.33 7.57
C ARG A 155 -12.99 10.91 8.97
N THR A 156 -13.37 9.64 9.14
CA THR A 156 -13.85 9.04 10.41
C THR A 156 -15.17 9.62 10.94
N ALA A 157 -15.94 10.32 10.12
CA ALA A 157 -17.32 10.68 10.45
C ALA A 157 -18.24 9.43 10.37
N PRO A 158 -19.26 9.33 11.25
CA PRO A 158 -20.20 8.19 11.31
C PRO A 158 -21.13 8.06 10.09
#